data_AF-A0A327ZY01-F1
#
_entry.id   AF-A0A327ZY01-F1
#
_cell.length_a   1.000
_cell.length_b   1.000
_cell.length_c   1.000
_cell.angle_alpha   90.00
_cell.angle_beta   90.00
_cell.angle_gamma   90.00
#
_symmetry.space_group_name_H-M   'P 1'
#
loop_
_entity.id
_entity.type
_entity.pdbx_description
1 polymer ?
#
loop_
_entity_poly.entity_id
_entity_poly.type
_entity_poly.pdbx_seq_one_letter_code
_entity_poly.pdbx_strand_id
1 'polypeptide(L)'
;MGVFRLNQEIIDLINKFREERNWNKYHNPKDLSLSLSIEAAELLENFQWISSEEAVEKNRDNIAEELADVFIYGIQLAEEMGFDIEEIIRMKIKKNGEKYPSK
;
A
#
# COMPACT_ATOMS: atom_id res chain seq x y z
N MET A 1 -22.41 -1.17 -16.16
CA MET A 1 -22.01 -1.45 -14.76
C MET A 1 -20.67 -0.79 -14.57
N GLY A 2 -20.62 0.29 -13.79
CA GLY A 2 -19.37 1.04 -13.58
C GLY A 2 -18.41 0.22 -12.73
N VAL A 3 -17.19 0.04 -13.23
CA VAL A 3 -16.06 -0.51 -12.46
C VAL A 3 -15.71 0.53 -11.41
N PHE A 4 -15.90 0.22 -10.13
CA PHE A 4 -15.54 1.10 -9.03
C PHE A 4 -14.03 0.95 -8.77
N ARG A 5 -13.20 1.58 -9.60
CA ARG A 5 -11.75 1.63 -9.39
C ARG A 5 -11.46 2.25 -8.01
N LEU A 6 -10.67 1.54 -7.20
CA LEU A 6 -10.50 1.70 -5.75
C LEU A 6 -10.41 3.15 -5.23
N ASN A 7 -9.87 4.09 -5.99
CA ASN A 7 -10.32 5.49 -6.10
C ASN A 7 -9.41 6.13 -7.14
N GLN A 8 -9.84 6.26 -8.40
CA GLN A 8 -9.00 6.79 -9.49
C GLN A 8 -8.38 8.14 -9.13
N GLU A 9 -9.05 8.95 -8.31
CA GLU A 9 -8.55 10.24 -7.81
C GLU A 9 -7.24 10.11 -7.02
N ILE A 10 -7.07 9.04 -6.23
CA ILE A 10 -5.85 8.80 -5.45
C ILE A 10 -4.70 8.37 -6.35
N ILE A 11 -4.97 7.50 -7.33
CA ILE A 11 -3.96 7.06 -8.31
C ILE A 11 -3.47 8.28 -9.10
N ASP A 12 -4.39 9.13 -9.56
CA ASP A 12 -4.08 10.35 -10.29
C ASP A 12 -3.27 11.33 -9.43
N LEU A 13 -3.60 11.47 -8.14
CA LEU A 13 -2.84 12.30 -7.20
C LEU A 13 -1.40 11.80 -7.03
N ILE A 14 -1.21 10.49 -6.85
CA ILE A 14 0.12 9.87 -6.72
C ILE A 14 0.92 10.06 -8.01
N ASN A 15 0.31 9.79 -9.17
CA ASN A 15 0.98 9.91 -10.46
C ASN A 15 1.40 11.36 -10.73
N LYS A 16 0.51 12.33 -10.49
CA LYS A 16 0.83 13.75 -10.62
C LYS A 16 1.99 14.15 -9.70
N PHE A 17 1.96 13.72 -8.43
CA PHE A 17 3.03 14.02 -7.48
C PHE A 17 4.41 13.50 -7.95
N ARG A 18 4.43 12.30 -8.55
CA ARG A 18 5.65 11.69 -9.11
C ARG A 18 6.14 12.40 -10.37
N GLU A 19 5.23 12.74 -11.27
CA GLU A 19 5.52 13.42 -12.53
C GLU A 19 6.15 14.80 -12.28
N GLU A 20 5.57 15.58 -11.37
CA GLU A 20 6.10 16.89 -10.96
C GLU A 20 7.56 16.83 -10.47
N ARG A 21 8.00 15.67 -9.99
CA ARG A 21 9.34 15.44 -9.45
C ARG A 21 10.27 14.69 -10.40
N ASN A 22 9.81 14.32 -11.60
CA ASN A 22 10.54 13.47 -12.55
C ASN A 22 11.05 12.16 -11.92
N TRP A 23 10.26 11.57 -11.01
CA TRP A 23 10.64 10.33 -10.31
C TRP A 23 10.41 9.06 -11.12
N ASN A 24 9.73 9.16 -12.26
CA ASN A 24 9.41 8.02 -13.13
C ASN A 24 10.64 7.19 -13.55
N LYS A 25 11.85 7.79 -13.60
CA LYS A 25 13.11 7.07 -13.91
C LYS A 25 13.61 6.12 -12.81
N TYR A 26 13.08 6.21 -11.58
CA TYR A 26 13.54 5.42 -10.43
C TYR A 26 12.55 4.32 -10.02
N HIS A 27 11.42 4.17 -10.72
CA HIS A 27 10.29 3.35 -10.27
C HIS A 27 10.10 2.11 -11.14
N ASN A 28 11.15 1.28 -11.26
CA ASN A 28 10.96 -0.08 -11.77
C ASN A 28 10.37 -0.98 -10.67
N PRO A 29 9.76 -2.14 -11.01
CA PRO A 29 9.14 -3.02 -10.02
C PRO A 29 10.06 -3.45 -8.87
N LYS A 30 11.37 -3.60 -9.12
CA LYS A 30 12.34 -3.98 -8.08
C LYS A 30 12.48 -2.87 -7.04
N ASP A 31 12.69 -1.64 -7.47
CA ASP A 31 12.93 -0.51 -6.57
C ASP A 31 11.64 -0.09 -5.83
N LEU A 32 10.47 -0.19 -6.48
CA LEU A 32 9.17 -0.02 -5.82
C LEU A 32 8.91 -1.09 -4.76
N SER A 33 9.25 -2.36 -5.04
CA SER A 33 9.13 -3.44 -4.05
C SER A 33 10.07 -3.26 -2.86
N LEU A 34 11.27 -2.71 -3.10
CA LEU A 34 12.20 -2.37 -2.02
C LEU A 34 11.64 -1.25 -1.15
N SER A 35 11.14 -0.18 -1.76
CA SER A 35 10.54 0.95 -1.03
C SER A 35 9.35 0.48 -0.19
N LEU A 36 8.43 -0.29 -0.77
CA LEU A 36 7.32 -0.91 -0.04
C LEU A 36 7.78 -1.71 1.19
N SER A 37 8.88 -2.46 1.08
CA SER A 37 9.42 -3.23 2.19
C SER A 37 10.05 -2.36 3.28
N ILE A 38 10.61 -1.20 2.91
CA ILE A 38 11.20 -0.24 3.85
C ILE A 38 10.08 0.40 4.66
N GLU A 39 9.05 0.94 4.01
CA GLU A 39 7.93 1.59 4.74
C GLU A 39 7.14 0.60 5.60
N ALA A 40 7.05 -0.67 5.18
CA ALA A 40 6.47 -1.70 6.04
C ALA A 40 7.30 -1.96 7.30
N ALA A 41 8.62 -1.76 7.24
CA ALA A 41 9.51 -1.83 8.40
C ALA A 41 9.39 -0.56 9.26
N GLU A 42 9.32 0.63 8.67
CA GLU A 42 9.10 1.90 9.39
C GLU A 42 7.75 1.88 10.14
N LEU A 43 6.69 1.35 9.49
CA LEU A 43 5.41 1.06 10.15
C LEU A 43 5.59 0.13 11.36
N LEU A 44 6.40 -0.94 11.23
CA LEU A 44 6.64 -1.89 12.31
C LEU A 44 7.40 -1.26 13.49
N GLU A 45 8.30 -0.31 13.25
CA GLU A 45 9.07 0.37 14.30
C GLU A 45 8.17 1.08 15.33
N ASN A 46 7.01 1.58 14.90
CA ASN A 46 6.01 2.19 15.79
C ASN A 46 5.52 1.26 16.91
N PHE A 47 5.65 -0.05 16.73
CA PHE A 47 5.20 -1.08 17.67
C PHE A 47 6.39 -1.75 18.40
N GLN A 48 7.62 -1.33 18.11
CA GLN A 48 8.80 -1.96 18.68
C GLN A 48 8.91 -1.66 20.18
N TRP A 49 9.13 -2.71 20.99
CA TRP A 49 9.38 -2.63 22.45
C TRP A 49 8.21 -2.16 23.33
N ILE A 50 7.04 -1.90 22.75
CA ILE A 50 5.83 -1.46 23.48
C ILE A 50 4.62 -2.34 23.13
N SER A 51 3.53 -2.22 23.89
CA SER A 51 2.29 -2.94 23.56
C SER A 51 1.59 -2.31 22.36
N SER A 52 0.69 -3.06 21.72
CA SER A 52 -0.12 -2.53 20.61
C SER A 52 -0.97 -1.34 21.02
N GLU A 53 -1.53 -1.38 22.23
CA GLU A 53 -2.40 -0.32 22.75
C GLU A 53 -1.60 0.97 22.99
N GLU A 54 -0.40 0.83 23.58
CA GLU A 54 0.50 1.95 23.83
C GLU A 54 1.01 2.58 22.52
N ALA A 55 1.36 1.76 21.52
CA ALA A 55 1.77 2.23 20.20
C ALA A 55 0.67 3.05 19.52
N VAL A 56 -0.57 2.54 19.52
CA VAL A 56 -1.71 3.23 18.91
C VAL A 56 -2.04 4.53 19.65
N GLU A 57 -1.84 4.59 20.96
CA GLU A 57 -2.05 5.83 21.73
C GLU A 57 -0.97 6.88 21.46
N LYS A 58 0.31 6.48 21.47
CA LYS A 58 1.46 7.40 21.41
C LYS A 58 1.88 7.78 20.00
N ASN A 59 1.76 6.85 19.05
CA ASN A 59 2.35 6.95 17.72
C ASN A 59 1.30 7.00 16.61
N ARG A 60 0.04 7.33 16.94
CA ARG A 60 -1.10 7.25 16.01
C ARG A 60 -0.86 7.93 14.66
N ASP A 61 -0.32 9.15 14.70
CA ASP A 61 -0.11 9.95 13.50
C ASP A 61 1.00 9.34 12.64
N ASN A 62 2.11 8.92 13.26
CA ASN A 62 3.20 8.25 12.55
C ASN A 62 2.75 6.91 11.95
N ILE A 63 1.99 6.10 12.69
CA ILE A 63 1.38 4.86 12.15
C ILE A 63 0.52 5.16 10.91
N ALA A 64 -0.23 6.27 10.90
CA ALA A 64 -1.05 6.64 9.76
C ALA A 64 -0.21 7.08 8.55
N GLU A 65 0.89 7.81 8.79
CA GLU A 65 1.86 8.21 7.75
C GLU A 65 2.53 6.97 7.12
N GLU A 66 3.15 6.11 7.93
CA GLU A 66 3.85 4.92 7.42
C GLU A 66 2.91 3.93 6.72
N LEU A 67 1.69 3.79 7.24
CA LEU A 67 0.68 2.96 6.58
C LEU A 67 0.24 3.55 5.23
N ALA A 68 0.16 4.88 5.13
CA ALA A 68 -0.12 5.55 3.86
C ALA A 68 1.02 5.32 2.87
N ASP A 69 2.28 5.37 3.30
CA ASP A 69 3.43 5.12 2.44
C ASP A 69 3.46 3.66 1.92
N VAL A 70 3.16 2.69 2.78
CA VAL A 70 2.94 1.29 2.36
C VAL A 70 1.88 1.20 1.26
N PHE A 71 0.75 1.89 1.40
CA PHE A 71 -0.28 1.89 0.37
C PHE A 71 0.17 2.58 -0.91
N ILE A 72 0.85 3.72 -0.81
CA ILE A 72 1.34 4.49 -1.96
C ILE A 72 2.29 3.63 -2.79
N TYR A 73 3.30 3.00 -2.19
CA TYR A 73 4.22 2.15 -2.95
C TYR A 73 3.55 0.88 -3.46
N GLY A 74 2.59 0.31 -2.73
CA GLY A 74 1.80 -0.83 -3.20
C GLY A 74 0.98 -0.49 -4.46
N ILE A 75 0.33 0.69 -4.48
CA ILE A 75 -0.42 1.20 -5.62
C ILE A 75 0.53 1.46 -6.80
N GLN A 76 1.65 2.14 -6.56
CA GLN A 76 2.63 2.42 -7.62
C GLN A 76 3.20 1.14 -8.23
N LEU A 77 3.49 0.12 -7.42
CA LEU A 77 3.96 -1.17 -7.89
C LEU A 77 2.91 -1.88 -8.74
N ALA A 78 1.64 -1.83 -8.33
CA ALA A 78 0.55 -2.42 -9.11
C ALA A 78 0.40 -1.73 -10.48
N GLU A 79 0.42 -0.40 -10.52
CA GLU A 79 0.38 0.38 -11.77
C GLU A 79 1.57 0.07 -12.69
N GLU A 80 2.79 0.05 -12.15
CA GLU A 80 4.00 -0.28 -12.91
C GLU A 80 3.98 -1.71 -13.48
N MET A 81 3.32 -2.64 -12.79
CA MET A 81 3.15 -4.03 -13.24
C MET A 81 1.90 -4.26 -14.09
N GLY A 82 1.06 -3.24 -14.29
CA GLY A 82 -0.19 -3.33 -15.06
C GLY A 82 -1.28 -4.16 -14.39
N PHE A 83 -1.30 -4.20 -13.05
CA PHE A 83 -2.34 -4.91 -12.30
C PHE A 83 -3.54 -4.01 -12.01
N ASP A 84 -4.75 -4.54 -12.23
CA ASP A 84 -5.95 -3.95 -11.65
C ASP A 84 -6.00 -4.29 -10.16
N ILE A 85 -5.85 -3.26 -9.32
CA ILE A 85 -5.75 -3.40 -7.85
C ILE A 85 -7.00 -4.06 -7.27
N GLU A 86 -8.18 -3.69 -7.77
CA GLU A 86 -9.45 -4.24 -7.28
C GLU A 86 -9.56 -5.73 -7.63
N GLU A 87 -9.22 -6.09 -8.86
CA GLU A 87 -9.22 -7.47 -9.34
C GLU A 87 -8.30 -8.36 -8.50
N ILE A 88 -7.03 -7.96 -8.31
CA ILE A 88 -6.07 -8.78 -7.55
C ILE A 88 -6.48 -8.95 -6.08
N ILE A 89 -7.07 -7.93 -5.46
CA ILE A 89 -7.59 -8.00 -4.09
C ILE A 89 -8.79 -8.96 -4.03
N ARG A 90 -9.76 -8.82 -4.93
CA ARG A 90 -10.95 -9.70 -4.98
C ARG A 90 -10.57 -11.16 -5.19
N MET A 91 -9.66 -11.42 -6.12
CA MET A 91 -9.12 -12.76 -6.36
C MET A 91 -8.43 -13.32 -5.12
N LYS A 92 -7.62 -12.51 -4.44
CA LYS A 92 -6.92 -12.91 -3.22
C LYS A 92 -7.88 -13.21 -2.06
N ILE A 93 -8.91 -12.39 -1.86
CA ILE A 93 -9.94 -12.61 -0.83
C ILE A 93 -10.69 -13.91 -1.10
N LYS A 94 -11.13 -14.16 -2.34
CA LYS A 94 -11.79 -15.42 -2.73
C LYS A 94 -10.90 -16.63 -2.40
N LYS A 95 -9.64 -16.59 -2.83
CA LYS A 95 -8.65 -17.65 -2.56
C LYS A 95 -8.40 -17.85 -1.05
N ASN A 96 -8.38 -16.76 -0.27
CA ASN A 96 -8.23 -16.84 1.17
C ASN A 96 -9.46 -17.46 1.84
N GLY A 97 -10.69 -17.16 1.39
CA GLY A 97 -11.92 -17.76 1.90
C GLY A 97 -12.02 -19.26 1.59
N GLU A 98 -11.55 -19.70 0.42
CA GLU A 98 -11.43 -21.12 0.08
C GLU A 98 -10.41 -21.83 0.98
N LYS A 99 -9.31 -21.15 1.32
CA LYS A 99 -8.26 -21.68 2.22
C LYS A 99 -8.68 -21.67 3.70
N TYR A 100 -9.46 -20.69 4.12
CA TYR A 100 -9.92 -20.48 5.50
C TYR A 100 -11.45 -20.28 5.52
N PRO A 101 -12.23 -21.37 5.42
CA PRO A 101 -13.69 -21.28 5.36
C PRO A 101 -14.29 -20.68 6.64
N SER A 102 -15.34 -19.88 6.49
CA SER A 102 -16.17 -19.48 7.63
C SER A 102 -16.86 -20.71 8.24
N LYS A 103 -17.01 -20.72 9.56
CA LYS A 103 -17.81 -21.72 10.26
C LYS A 103 -19.30 -21.55 9.98
#